data_AF-A0A661AW20-F1
#
_entry.id   AF-A0A661AW20-F1
#
_cell.length_a   1.000
_cell.length_b   1.000
_cell.length_c   1.000
_cell.angle_alpha   90.00
_cell.angle_beta   90.00
_cell.angle_gamma   90.00
#
_symmetry.space_group_name_H-M   'P 1'
#
loop_
_entity.id
_entity.type
_entity.pdbx_description
1 polymer ?
#
loop_
_entity_poly.entity_id
_entity_poly.type
_entity_poly.pdbx_seq_one_letter_code
_entity_poly.pdbx_strand_id
1 'polypeptide(L)'
;MIFNAEEFLETCDGLAIAPSILAADFSNLGAEIEATESAGANMIHLDIMDGHFVPNISFGPPVVRSIIDKTNLPMDAHLMITDPFKYGKVFADMDIQIITAHIEVIPEIDQWQKFRCEMNTSVGLAINPETEVKNYERIIENFDLILIMGVHPGFAGQKFIPSVLPKIENFADKCEKIGTK
;
A
#
# COMPACT_ATOMS: atom_id res chain seq x y z
N MET A 1 -17.29 4.31 7.97
CA MET A 1 -16.57 5.55 7.63
C MET A 1 -15.32 5.11 6.91
N ILE A 2 -14.96 5.73 5.79
CA ILE A 2 -13.74 5.39 5.05
C ILE A 2 -12.53 5.71 5.94
N PHE A 3 -11.49 4.88 5.90
CA PHE A 3 -10.25 5.11 6.64
C PHE A 3 -9.61 6.44 6.21
N ASN A 4 -9.36 7.35 7.15
CA ASN A 4 -8.75 8.63 6.83
C ASN A 4 -7.23 8.55 7.02
N ALA A 5 -6.48 8.53 5.91
CA ALA A 5 -5.02 8.42 5.94
C ALA A 5 -4.33 9.64 6.58
N GLU A 6 -4.88 10.86 6.39
CA GLU A 6 -4.34 12.07 7.02
C GLU A 6 -4.54 12.03 8.53
N GLU A 7 -5.75 11.70 9.01
CA GLU A 7 -6.04 11.54 10.44
C GLU A 7 -5.18 10.43 11.05
N PHE A 8 -5.03 9.30 10.35
CA PHE A 8 -4.15 8.22 10.79
C PHE A 8 -2.70 8.70 10.94
N LEU A 9 -2.18 9.43 9.95
CA LEU A 9 -0.81 9.93 10.00
C LEU A 9 -0.60 10.93 11.15
N GLU A 10 -1.62 11.72 11.50
CA GLU A 10 -1.60 12.58 12.69
C GLU A 10 -1.52 11.78 14.00
N THR A 11 -2.18 10.62 14.08
CA THR A 11 -2.01 9.72 15.25
C THR A 11 -0.61 9.11 15.36
N CYS A 12 0.19 9.21 14.29
CA CYS A 12 1.55 8.69 14.21
C CYS A 12 2.62 9.80 14.25
N ASP A 13 2.29 11.00 14.74
CA ASP A 13 3.20 12.16 14.78
C ASP A 13 3.84 12.50 13.41
N GLY A 14 3.13 12.23 12.31
CA GLY A 14 3.61 12.48 10.95
C GLY A 14 4.50 11.37 10.36
N LEU A 15 4.76 10.28 11.08
CA LEU A 15 5.58 9.17 10.62
C LEU A 15 4.96 7.82 11.00
N ALA A 16 4.41 7.12 10.02
CA ALA A 16 3.93 5.76 10.20
C ALA A 16 4.98 4.73 9.78
N ILE A 17 5.15 3.69 10.59
CA ILE A 17 5.97 2.51 10.28
C ILE A 17 5.02 1.34 9.97
N ALA A 18 5.15 0.78 8.77
CA ALA A 18 4.35 -0.35 8.30
C ALA A 18 5.22 -1.57 7.97
N PRO A 19 5.51 -2.48 8.94
CA PRO A 19 6.28 -3.69 8.66
C PRO A 19 5.57 -4.58 7.65
N SER A 20 6.32 -5.07 6.65
CA SER A 20 5.80 -6.02 5.67
C SER A 20 5.89 -7.44 6.20
N ILE A 21 4.75 -8.15 6.20
CA ILE A 21 4.70 -9.56 6.59
C ILE A 21 5.35 -10.49 5.56
N LEU A 22 5.72 -9.98 4.38
CA LEU A 22 6.47 -10.75 3.38
C LEU A 22 7.80 -11.28 3.93
N ALA A 23 8.40 -10.55 4.88
CA ALA A 23 9.65 -10.91 5.53
C ALA A 23 9.48 -11.73 6.83
N ALA A 24 8.23 -11.99 7.26
CA ALA A 24 7.94 -12.66 8.51
C ALA A 24 8.09 -14.19 8.43
N ASP A 25 8.17 -14.85 9.58
CA ASP A 25 8.01 -16.29 9.66
C ASP A 25 6.54 -16.68 9.45
N PHE A 26 6.22 -17.18 8.25
CA PHE A 26 4.87 -17.61 7.89
C PHE A 26 4.30 -18.73 8.76
N SER A 27 5.16 -19.50 9.45
CA SER A 27 4.71 -20.53 10.39
C SER A 27 4.17 -19.95 11.70
N ASN A 28 4.42 -18.66 11.97
CA ASN A 28 4.09 -18.01 13.23
C ASN A 28 3.62 -16.54 13.07
N LEU A 29 2.89 -16.24 11.99
CA LEU A 29 2.50 -14.86 11.64
C LEU A 29 1.82 -14.07 12.77
N GLY A 30 0.98 -14.72 13.59
CA GLY A 30 0.31 -14.04 14.70
C GLY A 30 1.32 -13.43 15.70
N ALA A 31 2.32 -14.20 16.10
CA ALA A 31 3.34 -13.72 17.03
C ALA A 31 4.29 -12.70 16.38
N GLU A 32 4.59 -12.85 15.08
CA GLU A 32 5.38 -11.87 14.33
C GLU A 32 4.67 -10.50 14.29
N ILE A 33 3.36 -10.49 14.05
CA ILE A 33 2.54 -9.28 14.07
C ILE A 33 2.53 -8.64 15.47
N GLU A 34 2.23 -9.42 16.52
CA GLU A 34 2.24 -8.94 17.91
C GLU A 34 3.60 -8.34 18.31
N ALA A 35 4.70 -8.97 17.86
CA ALA A 35 6.05 -8.48 18.10
C ALA A 35 6.30 -7.14 17.40
N THR A 36 5.85 -6.97 16.16
CA THR A 36 5.98 -5.68 15.45
C THR A 36 5.12 -4.58 16.06
N GLU A 37 3.90 -4.88 16.47
CA GLU A 37 3.02 -3.94 17.18
C GLU A 37 3.67 -3.49 18.50
N SER A 38 4.19 -4.44 19.28
CA SER A 38 4.92 -4.15 20.52
C SER A 38 6.19 -3.32 20.31
N ALA A 39 6.79 -3.37 19.11
CA ALA A 39 7.95 -2.59 18.72
C ALA A 39 7.60 -1.18 18.19
N GLY A 40 6.30 -0.84 18.09
CA GLY A 40 5.83 0.47 17.66
C GLY A 40 5.40 0.56 16.19
N ALA A 41 5.06 -0.56 15.56
CA ALA A 41 4.40 -0.52 14.25
C ALA A 41 3.06 0.24 14.33
N ASN A 42 2.76 1.02 13.31
CA ASN A 42 1.49 1.77 13.20
C ASN A 42 0.51 1.09 12.25
N MET A 43 1.00 0.22 11.37
CA MET A 43 0.24 -0.43 10.31
C MET A 43 0.91 -1.76 9.95
N ILE A 44 0.18 -2.69 9.35
CA ILE A 44 0.74 -3.92 8.79
C ILE A 44 0.66 -3.86 7.26
N HIS A 45 1.80 -4.06 6.59
CA HIS A 45 1.86 -4.03 5.13
C HIS A 45 1.75 -5.44 4.54
N LEU A 46 0.87 -5.60 3.56
CA LEU A 46 0.53 -6.88 2.93
C LEU A 46 0.94 -6.84 1.45
N ASP A 47 2.08 -7.45 1.12
CA ASP A 47 2.57 -7.57 -0.25
C ASP A 47 1.92 -8.76 -0.99
N ILE A 48 0.92 -8.50 -1.82
CA ILE A 48 0.13 -9.52 -2.56
C ILE A 48 0.61 -9.64 -4.00
N MET A 49 1.04 -10.82 -4.40
CA MET A 49 1.65 -11.08 -5.72
C MET A 49 0.96 -12.24 -6.44
N ASP A 50 0.71 -12.10 -7.74
CA ASP A 50 -0.02 -13.10 -8.56
C ASP A 50 0.86 -13.93 -9.50
N GLY A 51 2.18 -13.73 -9.49
CA GLY A 51 3.11 -14.40 -10.41
C GLY A 51 3.03 -13.94 -11.87
N HIS A 52 2.18 -12.96 -12.20
CA HIS A 52 2.00 -12.44 -13.55
C HIS A 52 2.53 -11.01 -13.66
N PHE A 53 2.12 -10.11 -12.78
CA PHE A 53 2.63 -8.74 -12.77
C PHE A 53 4.08 -8.70 -12.28
N VAL A 54 4.39 -9.50 -11.26
CA VAL A 54 5.74 -9.73 -10.76
C VAL A 54 6.10 -11.21 -10.85
N PRO A 55 7.38 -11.57 -11.00
CA PRO A 55 7.82 -12.97 -11.13
C PRO A 55 7.90 -13.69 -9.78
N ASN A 56 6.91 -13.49 -8.91
CA ASN A 56 6.80 -14.13 -7.61
C ASN A 56 5.33 -14.31 -7.19
N ILE A 57 5.07 -15.27 -6.31
CA ILE A 57 3.76 -15.53 -5.73
C ILE A 57 3.94 -15.48 -4.21
N SER A 58 3.23 -14.59 -3.53
CA SER A 58 3.32 -14.43 -2.09
C SER A 58 2.18 -15.20 -1.40
N PHE A 59 1.14 -14.48 -1.00
CA PHE A 59 -0.02 -14.98 -0.28
C PHE A 59 -1.26 -14.23 -0.76
N GLY A 60 -2.42 -14.64 -0.27
CA GLY A 60 -3.69 -14.07 -0.68
C GLY A 60 -4.74 -14.07 0.43
N PRO A 61 -6.02 -13.96 0.06
CA PRO A 61 -7.16 -13.86 0.99
C PRO A 61 -7.17 -14.84 2.17
N PRO A 62 -6.78 -16.13 2.02
CA PRO A 62 -6.76 -17.05 3.16
C PRO A 62 -5.76 -16.68 4.26
N VAL A 63 -4.58 -16.17 3.89
CA VAL A 63 -3.55 -15.78 4.86
C VAL A 63 -3.99 -14.52 5.59
N VAL A 64 -4.46 -13.51 4.86
CA VAL A 64 -4.96 -12.26 5.46
C VAL A 64 -6.10 -12.52 6.45
N ARG A 65 -7.07 -13.38 6.09
CA ARG A 65 -8.14 -13.79 7.03
C ARG A 65 -7.64 -14.49 8.29
N SER A 66 -6.49 -15.17 8.23
CA SER A 66 -5.93 -15.86 9.41
C SER A 66 -5.23 -14.93 10.41
N ILE A 67 -4.93 -13.69 9.99
CA ILE A 67 -4.18 -12.71 10.79
C ILE A 67 -4.97 -11.44 11.12
N ILE A 68 -6.08 -11.18 10.46
CA ILE A 68 -6.84 -9.92 10.61
C ILE A 68 -7.38 -9.70 12.03
N ASP A 69 -7.55 -10.78 12.80
CA ASP A 69 -8.01 -10.74 14.20
C ASP A 69 -6.84 -10.76 15.22
N LYS A 70 -5.58 -10.69 14.75
CA LYS A 70 -4.38 -10.76 15.61
C LYS A 70 -3.87 -9.40 16.04
N THR A 71 -4.37 -8.33 15.45
CA THR A 71 -3.97 -6.94 15.78
C THR A 71 -5.14 -6.00 15.52
N ASN A 72 -5.12 -4.83 16.17
CA ASN A 72 -6.02 -3.71 15.83
C ASN A 72 -5.35 -2.68 14.92
N LEU A 73 -4.08 -2.88 14.55
CA LEU A 73 -3.40 -2.00 13.62
C LEU A 73 -4.09 -2.06 12.24
N PRO A 74 -4.23 -0.91 11.55
CA PRO A 74 -4.71 -0.91 10.18
C PRO A 74 -3.79 -1.74 9.27
N MET A 75 -4.34 -2.25 8.18
CA MET A 75 -3.62 -2.99 7.17
C MET A 75 -3.64 -2.26 5.82
N ASP A 76 -2.51 -2.31 5.12
CA ASP A 76 -2.36 -1.80 3.74
C ASP A 76 -2.08 -2.98 2.80
N ALA A 77 -3.03 -3.25 1.89
CA ALA A 77 -2.88 -4.26 0.86
C ALA A 77 -2.24 -3.69 -0.40
N HIS A 78 -0.96 -3.99 -0.59
CA HIS A 78 -0.21 -3.65 -1.77
C HIS A 78 -0.32 -4.75 -2.84
N LEU A 79 -1.07 -4.43 -3.90
CA LEU A 79 -1.45 -5.34 -4.96
C LEU A 79 -0.45 -5.28 -6.13
N MET A 80 0.54 -6.16 -6.09
CA MET A 80 1.44 -6.46 -7.20
C MET A 80 0.82 -7.55 -8.10
N ILE A 81 -0.33 -7.23 -8.70
CA ILE A 81 -1.14 -8.18 -9.47
C ILE A 81 -1.66 -7.55 -10.77
N THR A 82 -2.02 -8.38 -11.74
CA THR A 82 -2.46 -7.96 -13.07
C THR A 82 -3.87 -7.38 -13.07
N ASP A 83 -4.77 -7.89 -12.22
CA ASP A 83 -6.17 -7.46 -12.12
C ASP A 83 -6.46 -6.91 -10.71
N PRO A 84 -6.06 -5.66 -10.41
CA PRO A 84 -6.23 -5.06 -9.09
C PRO A 84 -7.70 -4.84 -8.73
N PHE A 85 -8.60 -4.62 -9.69
CA PHE A 85 -10.03 -4.39 -9.42
C PHE A 85 -10.70 -5.62 -8.83
N LYS A 86 -10.42 -6.79 -9.40
CA LYS A 86 -11.00 -8.06 -8.95
C LYS A 86 -10.58 -8.41 -7.52
N TYR A 87 -9.28 -8.38 -7.24
CA TYR A 87 -8.76 -8.79 -5.94
C TYR A 87 -8.82 -7.67 -4.90
N GLY A 88 -8.72 -6.41 -5.32
CA GLY A 88 -8.97 -5.26 -4.46
C GLY A 88 -10.35 -5.35 -3.82
N LYS A 89 -11.40 -5.71 -4.58
CA LYS A 89 -12.73 -5.93 -4.00
C LYS A 89 -12.70 -6.95 -2.86
N VAL A 90 -11.94 -8.03 -3.00
CA VAL A 90 -11.84 -9.09 -1.99
C VAL A 90 -11.21 -8.57 -0.70
N PHE A 91 -10.20 -7.70 -0.78
CA PHE A 91 -9.59 -7.09 0.40
C PHE A 91 -10.46 -5.97 0.99
N ALA A 92 -11.21 -5.24 0.17
CA ALA A 92 -12.20 -4.28 0.66
C ALA A 92 -13.32 -4.97 1.44
N ASP A 93 -13.83 -6.11 0.93
CA ASP A 93 -14.82 -6.95 1.62
C ASP A 93 -14.27 -7.55 2.94
N MET A 94 -12.96 -7.49 3.19
CA MET A 94 -12.31 -7.89 4.44
C MET A 94 -12.04 -6.71 5.38
N ASP A 95 -12.54 -5.51 5.08
CA ASP A 95 -12.28 -4.29 5.84
C ASP A 95 -10.78 -3.92 5.93
N ILE A 96 -9.98 -4.25 4.90
CA ILE A 96 -8.61 -3.74 4.79
C ILE A 96 -8.63 -2.24 4.54
N GLN A 97 -7.86 -1.48 5.33
CA GLN A 97 -7.99 -0.01 5.41
C GLN A 97 -7.54 0.72 4.15
N ILE A 98 -6.43 0.29 3.55
CA ILE A 98 -5.91 0.88 2.30
C ILE A 98 -5.65 -0.23 1.30
N ILE A 99 -6.05 -0.01 0.05
CA ILE A 99 -5.78 -0.91 -1.06
C ILE A 99 -4.97 -0.17 -2.11
N THR A 100 -3.71 -0.56 -2.23
CA THR A 100 -2.73 0.11 -3.08
C THR A 100 -2.48 -0.72 -4.33
N ALA A 101 -2.66 -0.14 -5.51
CA ALA A 101 -2.40 -0.83 -6.77
C ALA A 101 -1.43 -0.04 -7.65
N HIS A 102 -0.73 -0.78 -8.51
CA HIS A 102 0.28 -0.23 -9.42
C HIS A 102 -0.35 0.56 -10.56
N ILE A 103 0.16 1.78 -10.80
CA ILE A 103 -0.23 2.60 -11.97
C ILE A 103 0.01 1.85 -13.28
N GLU A 104 0.96 0.91 -13.30
CA GLU A 104 1.34 0.12 -14.47
C GLU A 104 0.28 -0.89 -14.93
N VAL A 105 -0.65 -1.27 -14.04
CA VAL A 105 -1.74 -2.23 -14.34
C VAL A 105 -3.13 -1.59 -14.31
N ILE A 106 -3.22 -0.33 -13.85
CA ILE A 106 -4.45 0.43 -13.87
C ILE A 106 -4.58 1.09 -15.26
N PRO A 107 -5.64 0.80 -16.04
CA PRO A 107 -5.79 1.38 -17.38
C PRO A 107 -5.88 2.91 -17.36
N GLU A 108 -6.65 3.45 -16.42
CA GLU A 108 -6.85 4.89 -16.24
C GLU A 108 -7.00 5.19 -14.74
N ILE A 109 -6.30 6.22 -14.24
CA ILE A 109 -6.30 6.63 -12.83
C ILE A 109 -7.72 6.83 -12.28
N ASP A 110 -8.62 7.40 -13.07
CA ASP A 110 -10.01 7.67 -12.67
C ASP A 110 -10.80 6.39 -12.39
N GLN A 111 -10.40 5.25 -12.95
CA GLN A 111 -11.05 3.97 -12.66
C GLN A 111 -10.70 3.49 -11.24
N TRP A 112 -9.45 3.67 -10.81
CA TRP A 112 -9.04 3.31 -9.45
C TRP A 112 -9.67 4.24 -8.42
N GLN A 113 -9.85 5.51 -8.76
CA GLN A 113 -10.62 6.46 -7.94
C GLN A 113 -12.11 6.08 -7.86
N LYS A 114 -12.74 5.63 -8.96
CA LYS A 114 -14.11 5.11 -8.91
C LYS A 114 -14.22 3.87 -8.01
N PHE A 115 -13.24 2.99 -8.07
CA PHE A 115 -13.17 1.81 -7.21
C PHE A 115 -13.17 2.19 -5.72
N ARG A 116 -12.42 3.23 -5.31
CA ARG A 116 -12.47 3.81 -3.94
C ARG A 116 -13.89 4.12 -3.49
N CYS A 117 -14.65 4.81 -4.33
CA CYS A 117 -16.02 5.21 -4.04
C CYS A 117 -16.98 4.01 -3.98
N GLU A 118 -16.85 3.07 -4.92
CA GLU A 118 -17.73 1.89 -5.01
C GLU A 118 -17.52 0.93 -3.84
N MET A 119 -16.28 0.73 -3.41
CA MET A 119 -15.92 -0.17 -2.33
C MET A 119 -15.94 0.49 -0.95
N ASN A 120 -16.09 1.81 -0.89
CA ASN A 120 -16.07 2.58 0.35
C ASN A 120 -14.82 2.26 1.20
N THR A 121 -13.66 2.23 0.54
CA THR A 121 -12.34 1.95 1.12
C THR A 121 -11.32 2.96 0.61
N SER A 122 -10.25 3.19 1.35
CA SER A 122 -9.17 4.08 0.91
C SER A 122 -8.30 3.37 -0.13
N VAL A 123 -7.77 4.14 -1.08
CA VAL A 123 -6.96 3.59 -2.17
C VAL A 123 -5.61 4.29 -2.26
N GLY A 124 -4.59 3.48 -2.47
CA GLY A 124 -3.25 3.95 -2.80
C GLY A 124 -2.89 3.73 -4.26
N LEU A 125 -1.88 4.46 -4.72
CA LEU A 125 -1.24 4.28 -6.02
C LEU A 125 0.24 3.95 -5.85
N ALA A 126 0.65 2.76 -6.25
CA ALA A 126 2.04 2.35 -6.32
C ALA A 126 2.67 2.73 -7.68
N ILE A 127 3.95 3.12 -7.65
CA ILE A 127 4.68 3.58 -8.82
C ILE A 127 6.06 2.93 -8.82
N ASN A 128 6.36 2.15 -9.87
CA ASN A 128 7.67 1.52 -10.04
C ASN A 128 8.80 2.56 -10.17
N PRO A 129 10.06 2.18 -9.90
CA PRO A 129 11.18 3.10 -9.94
C PRO A 129 11.28 3.85 -11.28
N GLU A 130 11.15 3.13 -12.39
CA GLU A 130 11.30 3.65 -13.77
C GLU A 130 10.07 4.42 -14.27
N THR A 131 8.92 4.25 -13.63
CA THR A 131 7.67 4.84 -14.12
C THR A 131 7.69 6.35 -13.95
N GLU A 132 7.67 7.07 -15.07
CA GLU A 132 7.62 8.52 -15.09
C GLU A 132 6.25 9.05 -14.66
N VAL A 133 6.26 10.07 -13.81
CA VAL A 133 5.05 10.76 -13.37
C VAL A 133 4.90 12.06 -14.14
N LYS A 134 3.80 12.20 -14.88
CA LYS A 134 3.55 13.38 -15.72
C LYS A 134 2.71 14.45 -15.01
N ASN A 135 1.73 14.05 -14.21
CA ASN A 135 0.80 14.95 -13.52
C ASN A 135 0.67 14.51 -12.07
N TYR A 136 1.52 15.07 -11.22
CA TYR A 136 1.60 14.73 -9.81
C TYR A 136 0.38 15.23 -9.04
N GLU A 137 -0.09 16.44 -9.35
CA GLU A 137 -1.24 17.10 -8.72
C GLU A 137 -2.49 16.23 -8.86
N ARG A 138 -2.73 15.70 -10.08
CA ARG A 138 -3.84 14.78 -10.32
C ARG A 138 -3.72 13.49 -9.50
N ILE A 139 -2.52 12.98 -9.26
CA ILE A 139 -2.32 11.79 -8.42
C ILE A 139 -2.63 12.15 -6.96
N ILE A 140 -2.04 13.24 -6.45
CA ILE A 140 -2.22 13.70 -5.07
C ILE A 140 -3.70 13.93 -4.74
N GLU A 141 -4.46 14.56 -5.63
CA GLU A 141 -5.88 14.84 -5.40
C GLU A 141 -6.79 13.59 -5.39
N ASN A 142 -6.33 12.45 -5.90
CA ASN A 142 -7.18 11.27 -6.11
C ASN A 142 -6.84 10.06 -5.23
N PHE A 143 -5.70 10.06 -4.54
CA PHE A 143 -5.21 8.89 -3.79
C PHE A 143 -4.91 9.23 -2.33
N ASP A 144 -5.25 8.30 -1.45
CA ASP A 144 -5.03 8.41 0.00
C ASP A 144 -3.59 8.03 0.40
N LEU A 145 -2.89 7.31 -0.48
CA LEU A 145 -1.49 6.88 -0.31
C LEU A 145 -0.78 6.87 -1.65
N ILE A 146 0.45 7.38 -1.70
CA ILE A 146 1.32 7.30 -2.88
C ILE A 146 2.54 6.46 -2.50
N LEU A 147 2.61 5.24 -3.03
CA LEU A 147 3.69 4.30 -2.75
C LEU A 147 4.75 4.37 -3.85
N ILE A 148 5.89 5.01 -3.55
CA ILE A 148 7.04 5.02 -4.45
C ILE A 148 7.89 3.80 -4.16
N MET A 149 7.99 2.88 -5.13
CA MET A 149 8.76 1.67 -4.97
C MET A 149 10.25 1.99 -4.83
N GLY A 150 10.83 1.69 -3.67
CA GLY A 150 12.27 1.85 -3.41
C GLY A 150 13.14 0.75 -4.01
N VAL A 151 12.52 -0.30 -4.56
CA VAL A 151 13.14 -1.47 -5.18
C VAL A 151 12.23 -1.93 -6.32
N HIS A 152 12.67 -2.86 -7.16
CA HIS A 152 11.74 -3.50 -8.09
C HIS A 152 10.78 -4.42 -7.32
N PRO A 153 9.46 -4.35 -7.56
CA PRO A 153 8.48 -5.17 -6.84
C PRO A 153 8.72 -6.66 -7.09
N GLY A 154 8.37 -7.49 -6.09
CA GLY A 154 8.40 -8.94 -6.21
C GLY A 154 9.27 -9.67 -5.18
N PHE A 155 10.31 -9.05 -4.61
CA PHE A 155 11.20 -9.72 -3.65
C PHE A 155 11.63 -8.82 -2.50
N ALA A 156 11.69 -9.40 -1.30
CA ALA A 156 12.24 -8.74 -0.11
C ALA A 156 13.79 -8.74 -0.10
N GLY A 157 14.40 -7.94 0.78
CA GLY A 157 15.85 -7.94 1.03
C GLY A 157 16.71 -7.28 -0.06
N GLN A 158 16.09 -6.60 -1.02
CA GLN A 158 16.77 -5.84 -2.06
C GLN A 158 17.37 -4.54 -1.51
N LYS A 159 18.38 -4.00 -2.20
CA LYS A 159 18.97 -2.70 -1.87
C LYS A 159 18.07 -1.57 -2.40
N PHE A 160 17.83 -0.57 -1.55
CA PHE A 160 17.13 0.64 -1.93
C PHE A 160 17.78 1.32 -3.14
N ILE A 161 16.96 1.79 -4.08
CA ILE A 161 17.34 2.47 -5.33
C ILE A 161 17.30 3.99 -5.08
N PRO A 162 18.45 4.68 -4.89
CA PRO A 162 18.44 6.09 -4.49
C PRO A 162 17.86 7.04 -5.54
N SER A 163 17.80 6.63 -6.82
CA SER A 163 17.24 7.46 -7.89
C SER A 163 15.74 7.69 -7.78
N VAL A 164 15.04 7.03 -6.85
CA VAL A 164 13.61 7.31 -6.58
C VAL A 164 13.39 8.49 -5.65
N LEU A 165 14.42 8.92 -4.89
CA LEU A 165 14.31 10.03 -3.94
C LEU A 165 13.80 11.33 -4.57
N PRO A 166 14.27 11.77 -5.76
CA PRO A 166 13.71 12.96 -6.40
C PRO A 166 12.21 12.83 -6.70
N LYS A 167 11.70 11.61 -6.97
CA LYS A 167 10.26 11.39 -7.19
C LYS A 167 9.49 11.61 -5.88
N ILE A 168 10.02 11.12 -4.76
CA ILE A 168 9.45 11.32 -3.42
C ILE A 168 9.45 12.81 -3.06
N GLU A 169 10.57 13.51 -3.25
CA GLU A 169 10.70 14.95 -3.00
C GLU A 169 9.68 15.75 -3.83
N ASN A 170 9.51 15.43 -5.11
CA ASN A 170 8.54 16.09 -5.97
C ASN A 170 7.09 15.89 -5.51
N PHE A 171 6.72 14.71 -4.98
CA PHE A 171 5.41 14.50 -4.38
C PHE A 171 5.26 15.32 -3.10
N ALA A 172 6.24 15.25 -2.19
CA ALA A 172 6.23 15.98 -0.92
C ALA A 172 6.08 17.51 -1.14
N ASP A 173 6.89 18.10 -2.04
CA ASP A 173 6.84 19.51 -2.40
C ASP A 173 5.47 19.96 -2.93
N LYS A 174 4.77 19.06 -3.64
CA LYS A 174 3.45 19.35 -4.22
C LYS A 174 2.33 19.15 -3.20
N CYS A 175 2.42 18.14 -2.34
CA CYS A 175 1.51 17.99 -1.20
C CYS A 175 1.53 19.26 -0.33
N GLU A 176 2.72 19.78 0.00
CA GLU A 176 2.87 21.01 0.79
C GLU A 176 2.21 22.22 0.09
N LYS A 177 2.40 22.38 -1.23
CA LYS A 177 1.80 23.48 -2.00
C LYS A 177 0.29 23.42 -2.08
N ILE A 178 -0.28 22.22 -2.09
CA ILE A 178 -1.74 21.98 -2.15
C ILE A 178 -2.35 22.02 -0.74
N GLY A 179 -1.53 21.86 0.31
CA GLY A 179 -1.98 21.87 1.71
C GLY A 179 -2.53 20.52 2.18
N THR A 180 -2.00 19.43 1.64
CA THR A 180 -2.29 18.04 2.05
C THR A 180 -1.00 17.37 2.54
N LYS A 181 -1.12 16.24 3.26
CA LYS A 181 0.00 15.52 3.88
C LYS A 181 0.29 14.22 3.13
#